data_AF-A0A8E5IKH8-F1
#
_entry.id   AF-A0A8E5IKH8-F1
#
_cell.length_a   1.000
_cell.length_b   1.000
_cell.length_c   1.000
_cell.angle_alpha   90.00
_cell.angle_beta   90.00
_cell.angle_gamma   90.00
#
_symmetry.space_group_name_H-M   'P 1'
#
loop_
_entity.id
_entity.type
_entity.pdbx_description
1 polymer ?
#
loop_
_entity_poly.entity_id
_entity_poly.type
_entity_poly.pdbx_seq_one_letter_code
_entity_poly.pdbx_strand_id
1 'polypeptide(L)' 'MSRVCQVTGKRPVTGNNRSHALNATKRRFLPNLHSHRFWVESEKRFVTLRVSAKGMRIIDKKGIETVLSELRARGEKY' A
#
# COMPACT_ATOMS: atom_id res chain seq x y z
N MET A 1 3.68 12.71 4.78
CA MET A 1 3.68 11.55 3.84
C MET A 1 2.27 11.23 3.37
N SER A 2 2.08 11.16 2.06
CA SER A 2 0.85 10.69 1.43
C SER A 2 0.54 9.25 1.88
N ARG A 3 -0.71 8.95 2.27
CA ARG A 3 -1.14 7.59 2.68
C ARG A 3 -1.37 6.72 1.44
N VAL A 4 -0.29 6.41 0.72
CA VAL A 4 -0.31 5.61 -0.51
C VAL A 4 0.44 4.29 -0.28
N CYS A 5 -0.11 3.18 -0.79
CA CYS A 5 0.60 1.90 -0.84
C CYS A 5 1.57 1.89 -2.03
N GLN A 6 2.87 1.66 -1.81
CA GLN A 6 3.86 1.59 -2.89
C GLN A 6 3.57 0.47 -3.90
N VAL A 7 3.21 -0.72 -3.41
CA VAL A 7 2.93 -1.88 -4.27
C VAL A 7 1.68 -1.71 -5.13
N THR A 8 0.58 -1.19 -4.58
CA THR A 8 -0.74 -1.22 -5.24
C THR A 8 -1.27 0.15 -5.66
N GLY A 9 -0.60 1.24 -5.29
CA GLY A 9 -1.07 2.61 -5.55
C GLY A 9 -2.33 3.02 -4.77
N LYS A 10 -2.86 2.17 -3.88
CA LYS A 10 -4.07 2.48 -3.10
C LYS A 10 -3.89 3.77 -2.32
N ARG A 11 -4.78 4.72 -2.56
CA ARG A 11 -4.81 6.07 -1.96
C ARG A 11 -6.14 6.32 -1.25
N PRO A 12 -6.21 7.31 -0.35
CA PRO A 12 -7.47 7.67 0.31
C PRO A 12 -8.52 8.11 -0.70
N VAL A 13 -9.75 7.68 -0.51
CA VAL A 13 -10.91 8.15 -1.27
C VAL A 13 -11.88 8.88 -0.34
N THR A 14 -12.62 9.83 -0.88
CA THR A 14 -13.60 10.62 -0.12
C THR A 14 -14.99 10.00 -0.25
N GLY A 15 -15.85 10.26 0.72
CA GLY A 15 -17.28 9.94 0.64
C GLY A 15 -18.03 10.56 1.80
N ASN A 16 -19.22 10.04 2.10
CA ASN A 16 -20.04 10.53 3.20
C ASN A 16 -20.34 9.41 4.21
N ASN A 17 -20.48 9.75 5.48
CA ASN A 17 -21.33 8.98 6.39
C ASN A 17 -22.79 9.31 6.07
N ARG A 18 -23.66 8.31 6.21
CA ARG A 18 -25.11 8.43 6.10
C ARG A 18 -25.71 8.01 7.44
N SER A 19 -26.54 8.85 8.05
CA SER A 19 -27.33 8.46 9.21
C SER A 19 -28.57 7.67 8.79
N HIS A 20 -29.32 7.15 9.75
CA HIS A 20 -30.64 6.55 9.49
C HIS A 20 -31.59 7.52 8.76
N ALA A 21 -31.54 8.82 9.09
CA ALA A 21 -32.28 9.87 8.39
C ALA A 21 -31.61 10.36 7.09
N LEU A 22 -30.63 9.63 6.56
CA LEU A 22 -29.86 9.94 5.34
C LEU A 22 -29.03 11.24 5.38
N ASN A 23 -28.78 11.79 6.57
CA ASN A 23 -27.95 13.00 6.71
C ASN A 23 -26.51 12.74 6.22
N ALA A 24 -25.96 13.73 5.52
CA ALA A 24 -24.68 13.64 4.83
C ALA A 24 -23.54 14.33 5.61
N THR A 25 -22.57 13.58 6.14
CA THR A 25 -21.33 14.17 6.69
C THR A 25 -20.10 13.64 5.96
N LYS A 26 -19.15 14.51 5.61
CA LYS A 26 -17.95 14.12 4.83
C LYS A 26 -17.05 13.19 5.64
N ARG A 27 -16.51 12.16 4.98
CA ARG A 27 -15.48 11.26 5.55
C ARG A 27 -14.40 10.92 4.51
N ARG A 28 -13.31 10.32 4.98
CA ARG A 28 -12.27 9.71 4.15
C ARG A 28 -12.21 8.21 4.43
N PHE A 29 -12.06 7.41 3.38
CA PHE A 29 -11.75 5.99 3.47
C PHE A 29 -10.26 5.83 3.27
N LEU A 30 -9.59 5.37 4.32
CA LEU A 30 -8.13 5.29 4.37
C LEU A 30 -7.68 3.86 4.02
N PRO A 31 -6.59 3.69 3.26
CA PRO A 31 -6.00 2.39 3.08
C PRO A 31 -5.35 1.90 4.39
N ASN A 32 -5.51 0.62 4.69
CA ASN A 32 -4.85 -0.03 5.83
C ASN A 32 -3.36 -0.25 5.53
N LEU A 33 -2.52 0.76 5.81
CA LEU A 33 -1.09 0.78 5.52
C LEU A 33 -0.25 0.46 6.74
N HIS A 34 0.76 -0.39 6.56
CA HIS A 34 1.75 -0.76 7.56
C HIS A 34 3.15 -0.54 7.00
N SER A 35 4.09 -0.18 7.88
CA SER A 35 5.52 -0.19 7.55
C SER A 35 6.04 -1.59 7.87
N HIS A 36 6.48 -2.32 6.85
CA HIS A 36 6.94 -3.70 7.00
C HIS A 36 8.29 -3.89 6.31
N ARG A 37 9.15 -4.70 6.94
CA ARG A 37 10.49 -5.03 6.43
C ARG A 37 10.44 -6.36 5.70
N PHE A 38 10.90 -6.38 4.46
CA PHE A 38 11.01 -7.58 3.64
C PHE A 38 12.48 -7.93 3.47
N TRP A 39 12.83 -9.19 3.71
CA TRP A 39 14.15 -9.70 3.37
C TRP A 39 14.24 -9.94 1.86
N VAL A 40 15.31 -9.46 1.23
CA VAL A 40 15.58 -9.66 -0.20
C VAL A 40 16.85 -10.46 -0.34
N GLU A 41 16.74 -11.69 -0.83
CA GLU A 41 17.88 -12.62 -0.91
C GLU A 41 18.95 -12.12 -1.87
N SER A 42 18.55 -11.64 -3.06
CA SER A 42 19.47 -11.10 -4.07
C SER A 42 20.35 -9.94 -3.57
N GLU A 43 19.85 -9.13 -2.63
CA GLU A 43 20.57 -7.96 -2.10
C GLU A 43 21.10 -8.17 -0.69
N LYS A 44 20.81 -9.33 -0.08
CA LYS A 44 21.14 -9.69 1.31
C LYS A 44 20.83 -8.59 2.33
N ARG A 45 19.71 -7.89 2.13
CA ARG A 45 19.29 -6.77 3.00
C ARG A 45 17.79 -6.75 3.22
N PHE A 46 17.40 -6.04 4.27
CA PHE A 46 16.00 -5.69 4.50
C PHE A 46 15.62 -4.43 3.74
N VAL A 47 14.49 -4.49 3.04
CA VAL A 47 13.83 -3.35 2.41
C VAL A 47 12.59 -3.00 3.21
N THR A 48 12.45 -1.74 3.60
CA THR A 48 11.26 -1.27 4.32
C THR A 48 10.26 -0.69 3.35
N LEU A 49 9.08 -1.30 3.22
CA LEU A 49 8.01 -0.82 2.37
C LEU A 49 6.82 -0.37 3.21
N ARG A 50 6.19 0.73 2.77
CA ARG A 50 4.87 1.13 3.24
C ARG A 50 3.82 0.47 2.37
N VAL A 51 3.27 -0.62 2.88
CA VAL A 51 2.43 -1.55 2.12
C VAL A 51 1.06 -1.71 2.78
N SER A 52 0.03 -1.93 1.98
CA SER A 52 -1.29 -2.30 2.49
C SER A 52 -1.40 -3.81 2.71
N ALA A 53 -2.36 -4.27 3.50
CA ALA A 53 -2.60 -5.71 3.65
C ALA A 53 -2.83 -6.43 2.30
N LYS A 54 -3.46 -5.77 1.31
CA LYS A 54 -3.57 -6.31 -0.05
C LYS A 54 -2.22 -6.38 -0.76
N GLY A 55 -1.35 -5.40 -0.53
CA GLY A 55 0.01 -5.40 -1.08
C GLY A 55 0.87 -6.52 -0.52
N MET A 56 0.76 -6.83 0.78
CA MET A 56 1.46 -7.97 1.39
C MET A 56 1.07 -9.29 0.71
N ARG A 57 -0.23 -9.54 0.53
CA ARG A 57 -0.72 -10.74 -0.19
C ARG A 57 -0.23 -10.84 -1.64
N ILE A 58 0.04 -9.70 -2.30
CA ILE A 58 0.59 -9.68 -3.65
C ILE A 58 2.08 -10.03 -3.64
N ILE A 59 2.82 -9.53 -2.65
CA ILE A 59 4.22 -9.90 -2.43
C ILE A 59 4.32 -11.41 -2.17
N ASP A 60 3.47 -11.96 -1.32
CA ASP A 60 3.47 -13.40 -1.02
C ASP A 60 3.17 -14.25 -2.28
N LYS A 61 2.28 -13.76 -3.17
CA LYS A 61 1.91 -14.47 -4.39
C LYS A 61 2.96 -14.36 -5.51
N LYS A 62 3.54 -13.18 -5.73
CA LYS A 62 4.47 -12.92 -6.84
C LYS A 62 5.94 -13.12 -6.46
N GLY A 63 6.26 -13.06 -5.16
CA GLY A 63 7.62 -12.90 -4.67
C GLY A 63 8.04 -11.43 -4.59
N ILE A 64 8.96 -11.13 -3.66
CA ILE A 64 9.44 -9.77 -3.39
C ILE A 64 10.24 -9.20 -4.56
N GLU A 65 11.06 -10.01 -5.24
CA GLU A 65 11.97 -9.56 -6.30
C GLU A 65 11.22 -9.01 -7.51
N THR A 66 10.17 -9.71 -7.96
CA THR A 66 9.30 -9.24 -9.05
C THR A 66 8.64 -7.93 -8.70
N VAL A 67 8.13 -7.78 -7.47
CA VAL A 67 7.48 -6.55 -7.02
C VAL A 67 8.47 -5.39 -6.92
N LEU A 68 9.70 -5.64 -6.47
CA LEU A 68 10.76 -4.62 -6.45
C LEU A 68 11.18 -4.20 -7.86
N SER A 69 11.25 -5.14 -8.80
CA SER A 69 11.48 -4.83 -10.22
C SER A 69 10.36 -3.93 -10.79
N GLU A 70 9.09 -4.26 -10.51
CA GLU A 70 7.93 -3.43 -10.88
C GLU A 70 7.98 -2.02 -10.25
N LEU A 71 8.51 -1.90 -9.03
CA LEU A 71 8.69 -0.61 -8.35
C LEU A 71 9.81 0.21 -8.99
N ARG A 72 10.94 -0.41 -9.34
CA ARG A 72 12.05 0.25 -10.07
C ARG A 72 11.61 0.74 -11.44
N ALA A 73 10.85 -0.07 -12.18
CA ALA A 73 10.33 0.28 -13.49
C ALA A 73 9.39 1.51 -13.43
N ARG A 74 8.67 1.70 -12.33
CA ARG A 74 7.85 2.89 -12.06
C ARG A 74 8.65 4.11 -11.57
N GLY A 75 9.94 3.95 -11.28
CA GLY A 75 10.79 5.00 -10.73
C GLY A 75 10.51 5.32 -9.26
N GLU A 76 9.80 4.46 -8.53
CA GLU A 76 9.50 4.67 -7.12
C GLU A 76 10.71 4.29 -6.24
N LYS A 77 11.10 5.18 -5.33
CA LYS A 77 12.16 4.91 -4.34
C LYS A 77 11.62 4.08 -3.17
N TYR A 78 12.39 3.08 -2.73
CA TYR A 78 12.09 2.19 -1.61
C TYR A 78 13.32 1.88 -0.76
#